data_AF-S4AYU5-F1
#
_entry.id   AF-S4AYU5-F1
#
_cell.length_a   1.000
_cell.length_b   1.000
_cell.length_c   1.000
_cell.angle_alpha   90.00
_cell.angle_beta   90.00
_cell.angle_gamma   90.00
#
_symmetry.space_group_name_H-M   'P 1'
#
loop_
_entity.id
_entity.type
_entity.pdbx_description
1 polymer ?
#
loop_
_entity_poly.entity_id
_entity_poly.type
_entity_poly.pdbx_seq_one_letter_code
_entity_poly.pdbx_strand_id
1 'polypeptide(L)'
;MAKNTASSTTAPDTAWLGRGRHPGPEPEQDVRRNLIALKAAGVLDDFLDLDPVEAARATVLHPRDEAADPGPSARRLFEARWRVADDVTVRAQLTTYDPEGRRKEGEGVTWVLAAEAEQPWDARWPSPATMFWPDSDQVPWDHDTVPDVRLRTTNQLPKDDDELRRRLRDCTRESWFLHVVVHEAMTPDAKGQQPISTFLPPGLRHRVVEHRGTPEQAQIADFAMKRELGVRMPRGGAVVLPTAQGPEYDAERFTVRSVFLDGSEPAELLDRIKEFAALPRPLPADAERALTRLRQGWHLLTPDEELAHAQNMVTKYAEALDAMTKSRDLYREAAEAANAALAEVTGGDAAAQPAAPGSAKAGGSPLGALTKAFGRFREPKK
;
A
#
# COMPACT_ATOMS: atom_id res chain seq x y z
N MET A 1 -21.05 -16.05 6.65
CA MET A 1 -20.83 -14.93 5.72
C MET A 1 -20.36 -13.74 6.53
N ALA A 2 -19.06 -13.47 6.53
CA ALA A 2 -18.49 -12.33 7.23
C ALA A 2 -18.77 -11.06 6.41
N LYS A 3 -19.43 -10.07 7.03
CA LYS A 3 -19.57 -8.73 6.46
C LYS A 3 -18.19 -8.10 6.49
N ASN A 4 -17.58 -7.89 5.32
CA ASN A 4 -16.40 -7.03 5.18
C ASN A 4 -16.79 -5.61 5.58
N THR A 5 -16.51 -5.24 6.82
CA THR A 5 -16.40 -3.84 7.22
C THR A 5 -15.20 -3.26 6.47
N ALA A 6 -15.44 -2.64 5.32
CA ALA A 6 -14.40 -1.89 4.62
C ALA A 6 -13.95 -0.74 5.54
N SER A 7 -12.69 -0.78 5.95
CA SER A 7 -12.06 0.30 6.70
C SER A 7 -12.16 1.60 5.89
N SER A 8 -12.67 2.66 6.51
CA SER A 8 -12.85 3.99 5.90
C SER A 8 -11.54 4.79 5.86
N THR A 9 -10.41 4.12 5.65
CA THR A 9 -9.10 4.77 5.67
C THR A 9 -8.92 5.54 4.36
N THR A 10 -8.67 6.85 4.45
CA THR A 10 -8.30 7.67 3.30
C THR A 10 -6.80 7.61 3.06
N ALA A 11 -6.39 7.57 1.79
CA ALA A 11 -4.98 7.64 1.43
C ALA A 11 -4.38 8.99 1.88
N PRO A 12 -3.22 9.01 2.57
CA PRO A 12 -2.53 10.24 2.91
C PRO A 12 -2.20 11.06 1.66
N ASP A 13 -2.30 12.39 1.76
CA ASP A 13 -1.96 13.31 0.67
C ASP A 13 -0.45 13.36 0.38
N THR A 14 0.38 12.91 1.33
CA THR A 14 1.83 12.71 1.19
C THR A 14 2.21 11.47 0.36
N ALA A 15 1.25 10.58 0.09
CA ALA A 15 1.53 9.27 -0.48
C ALA A 15 1.26 9.20 -1.99
N TRP A 16 2.19 8.54 -2.69
CA TRP A 16 2.03 8.11 -4.08
C TRP A 16 2.02 6.58 -4.11
N LEU A 17 1.02 6.01 -4.79
CA LEU A 17 0.78 4.56 -4.79
C LEU A 17 0.55 4.10 -6.23
N GLY A 18 1.17 2.99 -6.59
CA GLY A 18 1.00 2.33 -7.88
C GLY A 18 1.15 0.82 -7.75
N ARG A 19 0.53 0.08 -8.66
CA ARG A 19 0.68 -1.37 -8.77
C ARG A 19 0.53 -1.80 -10.23
N GLY A 20 1.08 -2.93 -10.60
CA GLY A 20 0.91 -3.42 -11.95
C GLY A 20 1.58 -4.75 -12.18
N ARG A 21 1.90 -5.01 -13.45
CA ARG A 21 2.53 -6.24 -13.89
C ARG A 21 3.66 -5.92 -14.86
N HIS A 22 4.68 -6.75 -14.85
CA HIS A 22 5.73 -6.78 -15.85
C HIS A 22 5.66 -8.13 -16.60
N PRO A 23 5.55 -8.15 -17.94
CA PRO A 23 5.39 -9.39 -18.70
C PRO A 23 6.68 -10.23 -18.77
N GLY A 24 7.84 -9.61 -18.61
CA GLY A 24 9.14 -10.29 -18.64
C GLY A 24 9.46 -11.03 -17.34
N PRO A 25 10.34 -12.05 -17.39
CA PRO A 25 10.65 -12.92 -16.25
C PRO A 25 11.59 -12.31 -15.21
N GLU A 26 12.43 -11.34 -15.61
CA GLU A 26 13.47 -10.72 -14.76
C GLU A 26 13.39 -9.18 -14.74
N PRO A 27 12.25 -8.59 -14.35
CA PRO A 27 12.10 -7.13 -14.23
C PRO A 27 13.18 -6.49 -13.33
N GLU A 28 13.65 -7.22 -12.31
CA GLU A 28 14.55 -6.70 -11.29
C GLU A 28 15.88 -6.17 -11.86
N GLN A 29 16.32 -6.68 -13.01
CA GLN A 29 17.54 -6.22 -13.66
C GLN A 29 17.40 -4.80 -14.22
N ASP A 30 16.24 -4.47 -14.78
CA ASP A 30 15.96 -3.13 -15.28
C ASP A 30 15.97 -2.10 -14.15
N VAL A 31 15.42 -2.50 -12.99
CA VAL A 31 15.39 -1.67 -11.80
C VAL A 31 16.78 -1.37 -11.27
N ARG A 32 17.61 -2.40 -11.08
CA ARG A 32 19.01 -2.20 -10.63
C ARG A 32 19.77 -1.27 -11.55
N ARG A 33 19.67 -1.50 -12.86
CA ARG A 33 20.36 -0.68 -13.86
C ARG A 33 19.93 0.78 -13.79
N ASN A 34 18.63 1.04 -13.65
CA ASN A 34 18.10 2.40 -13.53
C ASN A 34 18.54 3.08 -12.23
N LEU A 35 18.43 2.40 -11.09
CA LEU A 35 18.84 2.92 -9.78
C LEU A 35 20.34 3.27 -9.74
N ILE A 36 21.20 2.39 -10.26
CA ILE A 36 22.64 2.64 -10.37
C ILE A 36 22.90 3.88 -11.24
N ALA A 37 22.22 4.00 -12.38
CA ALA A 37 22.39 5.14 -13.28
C ALA A 37 21.94 6.46 -12.62
N LEU A 38 20.79 6.47 -11.92
CA LEU A 38 20.29 7.65 -11.24
C LEU A 38 21.14 8.06 -10.03
N LYS A 39 21.68 7.08 -9.29
CA LYS A 39 22.66 7.33 -8.22
C LYS A 39 23.95 7.94 -8.78
N ALA A 40 24.47 7.39 -9.88
CA ALA A 40 25.66 7.94 -10.54
C ALA A 40 25.43 9.36 -11.11
N ALA A 41 24.20 9.67 -11.53
CA ALA A 41 23.80 11.00 -11.97
C ALA A 41 23.53 11.99 -10.82
N GLY A 42 23.58 11.54 -9.56
CA GLY A 42 23.29 12.37 -8.39
C GLY A 42 21.81 12.70 -8.20
N VAL A 43 20.90 11.97 -8.87
CA VAL A 43 19.44 12.15 -8.71
C VAL A 43 18.94 11.46 -7.44
N LEU A 44 19.49 10.29 -7.11
CA LEU A 44 19.16 9.56 -5.88
C LEU A 44 20.16 9.89 -4.77
N ASP A 45 19.64 10.12 -3.57
CA ASP A 45 20.45 10.22 -2.36
C ASP A 45 21.03 8.86 -2.02
N ASP A 46 20.23 7.80 -2.06
CA ASP A 46 20.69 6.41 -1.95
C ASP A 46 19.62 5.41 -2.39
N PHE A 47 20.01 4.15 -2.57
CA PHE A 47 19.09 3.05 -2.85
C PHE A 47 19.57 1.72 -2.24
N LEU A 48 18.65 0.78 -2.02
CA LEU A 48 18.94 -0.61 -1.64
C LEU A 48 18.23 -1.60 -2.56
N ASP A 49 18.88 -2.73 -2.78
CA ASP A 49 18.30 -3.95 -3.38
C ASP A 49 18.37 -5.03 -2.31
N LEU A 50 17.21 -5.48 -1.85
CA LEU A 50 17.06 -6.40 -0.73
C LEU A 50 16.39 -7.68 -1.21
N ASP A 51 16.92 -8.82 -0.78
CA ASP A 51 16.14 -10.03 -0.81
C ASP A 51 15.05 -10.03 0.29
N PRO A 52 13.96 -10.80 0.13
CA PRO A 52 12.86 -10.79 1.10
C PRO A 52 13.29 -11.18 2.52
N VAL A 53 14.33 -12.01 2.68
CA VAL A 53 14.83 -12.45 3.99
C VAL A 53 15.58 -11.30 4.68
N GLU A 54 16.39 -10.55 3.93
CA GLU A 54 17.03 -9.33 4.39
C GLU A 54 16.01 -8.26 4.76
N ALA A 55 14.99 -8.06 3.91
CA ALA A 55 13.91 -7.11 4.16
C ALA A 55 13.07 -7.47 5.40
N ALA A 56 12.88 -8.76 5.69
CA ALA A 56 12.17 -9.21 6.89
C ALA A 56 13.06 -9.27 8.15
N ARG A 57 14.37 -9.08 8.04
CA ARG A 57 15.31 -9.26 9.15
C ARG A 57 15.09 -8.21 10.25
N ALA A 58 14.55 -8.63 11.38
CA ALA A 58 14.51 -7.82 12.59
C ALA A 58 15.89 -7.77 13.25
N THR A 59 16.27 -6.60 13.75
CA THR A 59 17.45 -6.40 14.61
C THR A 59 17.04 -5.79 15.94
N VAL A 60 17.93 -5.80 16.94
CA VAL A 60 17.64 -5.18 18.24
C VAL A 60 17.38 -3.68 18.09
N LEU A 61 18.13 -3.02 17.20
CA LEU A 61 17.95 -1.60 16.94
C LEU A 61 16.74 -1.34 16.04
N HIS A 62 16.43 -2.22 15.09
CA HIS A 62 15.29 -2.10 14.20
C HIS A 62 14.37 -3.32 14.35
N PRO A 63 13.53 -3.36 15.40
CA PRO A 63 12.56 -4.42 15.56
C PRO A 63 11.51 -4.28 14.44
N ARG A 64 11.25 -5.39 13.74
CA ARG A 64 10.23 -5.46 12.69
C ARG A 64 9.14 -6.42 13.10
N ASP A 65 7.91 -6.01 12.83
CA ASP A 65 6.73 -6.83 13.01
C ASP A 65 6.35 -7.53 11.70
N GLU A 66 5.35 -8.42 11.78
CA GLU A 66 4.82 -9.13 10.63
C GLU A 66 4.16 -8.18 9.60
N ALA A 67 3.74 -6.98 10.01
CA ALA A 67 3.15 -5.99 9.12
C ALA A 67 4.17 -5.35 8.15
N ALA A 68 5.44 -5.30 8.55
CA ALA A 68 6.56 -4.89 7.70
C ALA A 68 7.08 -6.01 6.77
N ASP A 69 6.57 -7.24 6.88
CA ASP A 69 7.02 -8.35 6.04
C ASP A 69 6.47 -8.19 4.59
N PRO A 70 7.32 -8.33 3.56
CA PRO A 70 6.86 -8.35 2.17
C PRO A 70 5.98 -9.56 1.83
N GLY A 71 6.03 -10.64 2.62
CA GLY A 71 5.24 -11.84 2.46
C GLY A 71 5.94 -12.92 1.62
N PRO A 72 5.43 -14.17 1.64
CA PRO A 72 6.13 -15.32 1.06
C PRO A 72 6.19 -15.34 -0.47
N SER A 73 5.34 -14.58 -1.16
CA SER A 73 5.35 -14.43 -2.62
C SER A 73 6.27 -13.31 -3.10
N ALA A 74 6.88 -12.54 -2.19
CA ALA A 74 7.79 -11.48 -2.56
C ALA A 74 9.07 -12.06 -3.17
N ARG A 75 9.54 -11.44 -4.25
CA ARG A 75 10.75 -11.85 -4.97
C ARG A 75 11.94 -10.97 -4.62
N ARG A 76 11.74 -9.65 -4.75
CA ARG A 76 12.74 -8.62 -4.47
C ARG A 76 12.08 -7.33 -4.00
N LEU A 77 12.83 -6.56 -3.23
CA LEU A 77 12.41 -5.30 -2.68
C LEU A 77 13.50 -4.26 -2.91
N PHE A 78 13.11 -3.12 -3.46
CA PHE A 78 14.00 -2.00 -3.73
C PHE A 78 13.54 -0.79 -2.95
N GLU A 79 14.47 -0.13 -2.27
CA GLU A 79 14.22 1.13 -1.60
C GLU A 79 15.02 2.23 -2.28
N ALA A 80 14.43 3.41 -2.43
CA ALA A 80 15.09 4.57 -3.01
C ALA A 80 14.72 5.84 -2.24
N ARG A 81 15.72 6.66 -1.94
CA ARG A 81 15.57 7.99 -1.33
C ARG A 81 16.08 9.05 -2.29
N TRP A 82 15.34 10.14 -2.42
CA TRP A 82 15.77 11.32 -3.15
C TRP A 82 15.13 12.57 -2.59
N ARG A 83 15.57 13.73 -3.08
CA ARG A 83 14.96 15.02 -2.77
C ARG A 83 14.30 15.62 -3.99
N VAL A 84 13.16 16.27 -3.76
CA VAL A 84 12.44 17.07 -4.77
C VAL A 84 12.52 18.55 -4.37
N ALA A 85 11.79 19.42 -5.08
CA ALA A 85 11.79 20.87 -4.86
C ALA A 85 11.80 21.25 -3.37
N ASP A 86 12.52 22.33 -3.04
CA ASP A 86 12.69 22.84 -1.67
C ASP A 86 13.25 21.80 -0.68
N ASP A 87 14.09 20.88 -1.17
CA ASP A 87 14.80 19.85 -0.40
C ASP A 87 13.88 18.83 0.29
N VAL A 88 12.63 18.70 -0.16
CA VAL A 88 11.66 17.74 0.40
C VAL A 88 12.14 16.32 0.15
N THR A 89 12.31 15.53 1.23
CA THR A 89 12.69 14.11 1.08
C THR A 89 11.49 13.29 0.61
N VAL A 90 11.75 12.42 -0.36
CA VAL A 90 10.85 11.35 -0.77
C VAL A 90 11.50 10.00 -0.53
N ARG A 91 10.72 9.08 0.05
CA ARG A 91 11.08 7.69 0.28
C ARG A 91 10.16 6.82 -0.57
N ALA A 92 10.71 5.85 -1.28
CA ALA A 92 9.90 4.90 -2.02
C ALA A 92 10.41 3.48 -1.92
N GLN A 93 9.47 2.55 -1.99
CA GLN A 93 9.71 1.13 -1.97
C GLN A 93 8.95 0.46 -3.10
N LEU A 94 9.68 -0.24 -3.97
CA LEU A 94 9.15 -1.13 -4.98
C LEU A 94 9.29 -2.57 -4.50
N THR A 95 8.21 -3.34 -4.51
CA THR A 95 8.24 -4.78 -4.25
C THR A 95 7.75 -5.54 -5.47
N THR A 96 8.50 -6.55 -5.92
CA THR A 96 8.07 -7.49 -6.95
C THR A 96 7.59 -8.80 -6.34
N TYR A 97 6.60 -9.42 -6.95
CA TYR A 97 5.92 -10.61 -6.46
C TYR A 97 5.81 -11.67 -7.55
N ASP A 98 5.93 -12.93 -7.16
CA ASP A 98 5.51 -14.04 -8.01
C ASP A 98 3.97 -14.02 -8.14
N PRO A 99 3.44 -14.39 -9.31
CA PRO A 99 1.99 -14.45 -9.51
C PRO A 99 1.33 -15.45 -8.55
N GLU A 100 0.17 -15.09 -8.03
CA GLU A 100 -0.61 -15.95 -7.13
C GLU A 100 -1.25 -17.11 -7.92
N GLY A 101 -0.59 -18.28 -7.95
CA GLY A 101 -1.17 -19.51 -8.52
C GLY A 101 -0.19 -20.40 -9.28
N ARG A 102 -0.72 -21.45 -9.91
CA ARG A 102 0.04 -22.26 -10.88
C ARG A 102 0.27 -21.40 -12.12
N ARG A 103 1.53 -21.01 -12.33
CA ARG A 103 2.01 -20.28 -13.52
C ARG A 103 1.30 -20.77 -14.78
N LYS A 104 0.34 -20.00 -15.27
CA LYS A 104 -0.06 -20.11 -16.68
C LYS A 104 1.05 -19.49 -17.52
N GLU A 105 1.32 -20.08 -18.66
CA GLU A 105 2.25 -19.51 -19.63
C GLU A 105 1.79 -18.09 -19.98
N GLY A 106 2.61 -17.08 -19.66
CA GLY A 106 2.23 -15.67 -19.77
C GLY A 106 1.77 -15.00 -18.48
N GLU A 107 1.81 -15.63 -17.30
CA GLU A 107 1.71 -14.91 -16.03
C GLU A 107 3.03 -14.20 -15.73
N GLY A 108 2.97 -12.88 -15.60
CA GLY A 108 4.13 -12.00 -15.43
C GLY A 108 4.35 -11.70 -13.96
N VAL A 109 5.39 -10.94 -13.67
CA VAL A 109 5.73 -10.52 -12.30
C VAL A 109 4.84 -9.36 -11.92
N THR A 110 4.13 -9.45 -10.80
CA THR A 110 3.36 -8.31 -10.29
C THR A 110 4.27 -7.41 -9.46
N TRP A 111 3.95 -6.13 -9.41
CA TRP A 111 4.73 -5.16 -8.66
C TRP A 111 3.82 -4.19 -7.93
N VAL A 112 4.31 -3.69 -6.79
CA VAL A 112 3.67 -2.66 -5.99
C VAL A 112 4.72 -1.61 -5.64
N LEU A 113 4.39 -0.34 -5.88
CA LEU A 113 5.23 0.81 -5.60
C LEU A 113 4.49 1.73 -4.63
N ALA A 114 5.07 1.92 -3.46
CA ALA A 114 4.63 2.91 -2.49
C ALA A 114 5.73 3.97 -2.33
N ALA A 115 5.34 5.24 -2.38
CA ALA A 115 6.22 6.36 -2.07
C ALA A 115 5.53 7.32 -1.13
N GLU A 116 6.31 7.96 -0.27
CA GLU A 116 5.84 8.94 0.70
C GLU A 116 6.83 10.09 0.80
N ALA A 117 6.29 11.30 0.73
CA ALA A 117 7.03 12.54 0.91
C ALA A 117 6.82 13.12 2.31
N GLU A 118 7.71 14.01 2.74
CA GLU A 118 7.56 14.74 4.01
C GLU A 118 6.46 15.81 3.98
N GLN A 119 5.95 16.14 2.78
CA GLN A 119 4.91 17.14 2.54
C GLN A 119 3.84 16.57 1.60
N PRO A 120 2.64 17.19 1.51
CA PRO A 120 1.61 16.80 0.56
C PRO A 120 2.18 16.69 -0.86
N TRP A 121 1.81 15.62 -1.56
CA TRP A 121 2.40 15.27 -2.83
C TRP A 121 2.06 16.29 -3.92
N ASP A 122 3.07 16.90 -4.55
CA ASP A 122 2.88 17.78 -5.69
C ASP A 122 2.89 16.98 -7.00
N ALA A 123 1.83 17.12 -7.81
CA ALA A 123 1.72 16.49 -9.12
C ALA A 123 2.83 16.90 -10.10
N ARG A 124 3.50 18.04 -9.89
CA ARG A 124 4.61 18.53 -10.71
C ARG A 124 5.92 17.79 -10.44
N TRP A 125 6.05 17.14 -9.29
CA TRP A 125 7.24 16.34 -8.99
C TRP A 125 7.35 15.14 -9.93
N PRO A 126 8.58 14.64 -10.18
CA PRO A 126 8.78 13.41 -10.93
C PRO A 126 7.95 12.25 -10.37
N SER A 127 7.44 11.38 -11.25
CA SER A 127 6.75 10.18 -10.81
C SER A 127 7.75 9.24 -10.10
N PRO A 128 7.42 8.66 -8.94
CA PRO A 128 8.25 7.64 -8.29
C PRO A 128 8.60 6.47 -9.20
N ALA A 129 7.70 6.13 -10.13
CA ALA A 129 7.95 5.12 -11.16
C ALA A 129 9.27 5.34 -11.91
N THR A 130 9.61 6.59 -12.23
CA THR A 130 10.82 6.92 -13.01
C THR A 130 12.11 6.75 -12.20
N MET A 131 12.01 6.59 -10.89
CA MET A 131 13.16 6.24 -10.04
C MET A 131 13.52 4.76 -10.17
N PHE A 132 12.53 3.91 -10.43
CA PHE A 132 12.75 2.47 -10.53
C PHE A 132 12.88 1.97 -11.96
N TRP A 133 12.27 2.60 -12.95
CA TRP A 133 12.46 2.23 -14.36
C TRP A 133 12.48 3.45 -15.28
N PRO A 134 13.07 3.35 -16.48
CA PRO A 134 13.13 4.47 -17.40
C PRO A 134 11.74 4.90 -17.86
N ASP A 135 11.54 6.21 -18.05
CA ASP A 135 10.33 6.80 -18.66
C ASP A 135 10.31 6.56 -20.18
N SER A 136 10.33 5.29 -20.62
CA SER A 136 10.37 4.89 -22.03
C SER A 136 9.41 3.74 -22.33
N ASP A 137 9.02 3.59 -23.60
CA ASP A 137 8.15 2.50 -24.06
C ASP A 137 8.93 1.20 -24.35
N GLN A 138 10.26 1.23 -24.20
CA GLN A 138 11.11 0.06 -24.45
C GLN A 138 11.07 -0.96 -23.31
N VAL A 139 10.67 -0.54 -22.11
CA VAL A 139 10.60 -1.41 -20.93
C VAL A 139 9.15 -1.51 -20.45
N PRO A 140 8.52 -2.69 -20.50
CA PRO A 140 7.07 -2.86 -20.32
C PRO A 140 6.65 -2.87 -18.84
N TRP A 141 7.01 -1.83 -18.08
CA TRP A 141 6.58 -1.61 -16.69
C TRP A 141 5.22 -0.94 -16.58
N ASP A 142 4.62 -0.57 -17.71
CA ASP A 142 3.40 0.20 -17.80
C ASP A 142 2.14 -0.66 -17.76
N HIS A 143 2.20 -1.98 -17.60
CA HIS A 143 0.98 -2.81 -17.56
C HIS A 143 0.26 -2.73 -16.21
N ASP A 144 -1.06 -2.59 -16.26
CA ASP A 144 -1.95 -2.74 -15.11
C ASP A 144 -2.06 -4.23 -14.70
N THR A 145 -2.57 -4.44 -13.50
CA THR A 145 -3.14 -5.72 -13.05
C THR A 145 -4.35 -6.17 -13.89
N VAL A 146 -5.15 -5.22 -14.41
CA VAL A 146 -6.23 -5.53 -15.37
C VAL A 146 -5.60 -5.93 -16.71
N PRO A 147 -5.95 -7.11 -17.28
CA PRO A 147 -5.36 -7.58 -18.54
C PRO A 147 -5.54 -6.57 -19.68
N ASP A 148 -4.53 -6.46 -20.54
CA ASP A 148 -4.49 -5.59 -21.73
C ASP A 148 -4.67 -4.09 -21.47
N VAL A 149 -4.56 -3.66 -20.20
CA VAL A 149 -4.55 -2.25 -19.81
C VAL A 149 -3.13 -1.81 -19.55
N ARG A 150 -2.75 -0.66 -20.11
CA ARG A 150 -1.43 -0.05 -19.99
C ARG A 150 -1.53 1.41 -19.58
N LEU A 151 -0.63 1.84 -18.71
CA LEU A 151 -0.36 3.22 -18.35
C LEU A 151 0.37 3.91 -19.50
N ARG A 152 0.33 5.25 -19.51
CA ARG A 152 1.06 6.11 -20.47
C ARG A 152 0.68 5.96 -21.95
N THR A 153 -0.11 4.97 -22.33
CA THR A 153 -0.59 4.73 -23.69
C THR A 153 -2.12 4.79 -23.77
N THR A 154 -2.61 4.80 -25.00
CA THR A 154 -4.03 4.78 -25.34
C THR A 154 -4.56 3.35 -25.31
N ASN A 155 -5.52 3.06 -24.42
CA ASN A 155 -6.20 1.76 -24.36
C ASN A 155 -7.50 1.82 -25.15
N GLN A 156 -7.60 1.12 -26.27
CA GLN A 156 -8.83 1.09 -27.05
C GLN A 156 -9.92 0.31 -26.31
N LEU A 157 -11.13 0.86 -26.29
CA LEU A 157 -12.28 0.22 -25.68
C LEU A 157 -12.65 -1.05 -26.46
N PRO A 158 -12.99 -2.15 -25.77
CA PRO A 158 -13.47 -3.35 -26.42
C PRO A 158 -14.69 -3.10 -27.32
N LYS A 159 -14.74 -3.79 -28.46
CA LYS A 159 -15.87 -3.70 -29.41
C LYS A 159 -17.10 -4.48 -28.93
N ASP A 160 -16.87 -5.55 -28.18
CA ASP A 160 -17.91 -6.36 -27.57
C ASP A 160 -18.46 -5.67 -26.32
N ASP A 161 -19.79 -5.62 -26.20
CA ASP A 161 -20.50 -4.90 -25.13
C ASP A 161 -20.27 -5.56 -23.74
N ASP A 162 -20.27 -6.89 -23.67
CA ASP A 162 -20.03 -7.62 -22.43
C ASP A 162 -18.58 -7.45 -21.96
N GLU A 163 -17.62 -7.51 -22.89
CA GLU A 163 -16.22 -7.26 -22.60
C GLU A 163 -15.96 -5.81 -22.17
N LEU A 164 -16.57 -4.83 -22.83
CA LEU A 164 -16.47 -3.42 -22.46
C LEU A 164 -16.99 -3.19 -21.04
N ARG A 165 -18.18 -3.71 -20.71
CA ARG A 165 -18.77 -3.59 -19.37
C ARG A 165 -17.91 -4.26 -18.32
N ARG A 166 -17.37 -5.45 -18.61
CA ARG A 166 -16.43 -6.14 -17.73
C ARG A 166 -15.18 -5.29 -17.49
N ARG A 167 -14.56 -4.76 -18.55
CA ARG A 167 -13.37 -3.88 -18.45
C ARG A 167 -13.63 -2.68 -17.55
N LEU A 168 -14.73 -1.96 -17.76
CA LEU A 168 -15.06 -0.77 -16.96
C LEU A 168 -15.29 -1.13 -15.49
N ARG A 169 -15.94 -2.27 -15.22
CA ARG A 169 -16.17 -2.77 -13.86
C ARG A 169 -14.85 -3.12 -13.16
N ASP A 170 -13.95 -3.82 -13.84
CA ASP A 170 -12.68 -4.27 -13.27
C ASP A 170 -11.76 -3.07 -12.98
N CYS A 171 -11.67 -2.12 -13.93
CA CYS A 171 -10.91 -0.88 -13.78
C CYS A 171 -11.42 0.01 -12.63
N THR A 172 -12.72 0.11 -12.41
CA THR A 172 -13.27 1.02 -11.37
C THR A 172 -13.32 0.39 -9.97
N ARG A 173 -13.33 -0.94 -9.88
CA ARG A 173 -13.44 -1.67 -8.61
C ARG A 173 -12.10 -1.99 -7.97
N GLU A 174 -11.11 -2.39 -8.76
CA GLU A 174 -9.86 -2.95 -8.21
C GLU A 174 -8.65 -2.02 -8.39
N SER A 175 -8.75 -1.01 -9.25
CA SER A 175 -7.60 -0.20 -9.63
C SER A 175 -7.18 0.83 -8.58
N TRP A 176 -5.88 1.11 -8.55
CA TRP A 176 -5.29 2.21 -7.79
C TRP A 176 -5.15 3.49 -8.65
N PHE A 177 -5.53 3.39 -9.91
CA PHE A 177 -5.35 4.41 -10.93
C PHE A 177 -6.62 5.22 -11.19
N LEU A 178 -6.40 6.41 -11.72
CA LEU A 178 -7.43 7.31 -12.22
C LEU A 178 -7.74 6.87 -13.65
N HIS A 179 -8.94 6.38 -13.91
CA HIS A 179 -9.32 5.99 -15.26
C HIS A 179 -10.06 7.14 -15.96
N VAL A 180 -9.68 7.42 -17.19
CA VAL A 180 -10.30 8.45 -18.02
C VAL A 180 -10.76 7.81 -19.31
N VAL A 181 -12.01 8.02 -19.70
CA VAL A 181 -12.54 7.58 -20.99
C VAL A 181 -12.67 8.80 -21.89
N VAL A 182 -12.14 8.71 -23.11
CA VAL A 182 -12.19 9.78 -24.11
C VAL A 182 -12.78 9.24 -25.41
N HIS A 183 -13.66 10.02 -26.03
CA HIS A 183 -14.29 9.64 -27.29
C HIS A 183 -13.62 10.35 -28.46
N GLU A 184 -13.10 9.59 -29.43
CA GLU A 184 -12.23 10.09 -30.51
C GLU A 184 -12.94 10.90 -31.61
N ALA A 185 -14.26 11.11 -31.52
CA ALA A 185 -15.05 11.69 -32.62
C ALA A 185 -14.58 13.06 -33.17
N MET A 186 -13.78 13.83 -32.42
CA MET A 186 -13.38 15.18 -32.85
C MET A 186 -12.00 15.23 -33.53
N THR A 187 -11.12 14.24 -33.31
CA THR A 187 -9.73 14.27 -33.79
C THR A 187 -9.18 12.84 -33.97
N PRO A 188 -9.55 12.15 -35.06
CA PRO A 188 -9.06 10.79 -35.34
C PRO A 188 -7.67 10.76 -36.03
N ASP A 189 -7.04 11.92 -36.21
CA ASP A 189 -5.76 12.05 -36.90
C ASP A 189 -4.58 11.56 -36.04
N ALA A 190 -3.39 11.46 -36.63
CA ALA A 190 -2.20 10.97 -35.93
C ALA A 190 -1.85 11.81 -34.68
N LYS A 191 -2.24 13.09 -34.65
CA LYS A 191 -2.08 13.96 -33.48
C LYS A 191 -3.08 13.61 -32.39
N GLY A 192 -4.34 13.33 -32.74
CA GLY A 192 -5.36 12.90 -31.79
C GLY A 192 -5.18 11.50 -31.23
N GLN A 193 -4.33 10.68 -31.85
CA GLN A 193 -3.90 9.39 -31.30
C GLN A 193 -2.84 9.51 -30.21
N GLN A 194 -2.28 10.71 -29.99
CA GLN A 194 -1.31 10.93 -28.93
C GLN A 194 -1.95 10.69 -27.55
N PRO A 195 -1.29 9.96 -26.64
CA PRO A 195 -1.79 9.77 -25.28
C PRO A 195 -1.79 11.07 -24.48
N ILE A 196 -2.82 11.25 -23.65
CA ILE A 196 -2.98 12.38 -22.72
C ILE A 196 -1.83 12.42 -21.70
N SER A 197 -1.21 11.28 -21.43
CA SER A 197 -0.04 11.16 -20.54
C SER A 197 1.09 12.14 -20.90
N THR A 198 1.23 12.53 -22.17
CA THR A 198 2.22 13.52 -22.61
C THR A 198 1.99 14.91 -21.99
N PHE A 199 0.72 15.29 -21.81
CA PHE A 199 0.32 16.60 -21.27
C PHE A 199 0.15 16.58 -19.74
N LEU A 200 0.13 15.40 -19.13
CA LEU A 200 -0.01 15.30 -17.68
C LEU A 200 1.24 15.77 -16.94
N PRO A 201 1.06 16.40 -15.76
CA PRO A 201 2.15 16.62 -14.81
C PRO A 201 2.90 15.30 -14.53
N PRO A 202 4.24 15.33 -14.36
CA PRO A 202 5.04 14.12 -14.25
C PRO A 202 4.53 13.12 -13.22
N GLY A 203 4.11 13.58 -12.03
CA GLY A 203 3.61 12.75 -10.94
C GLY A 203 2.29 12.03 -11.25
N LEU A 204 1.54 12.48 -12.26
CA LEU A 204 0.27 11.86 -12.70
C LEU A 204 0.43 10.93 -13.90
N ARG A 205 1.55 10.97 -14.63
CA ARG A 205 1.76 10.16 -15.85
C ARG A 205 1.63 8.66 -15.62
N HIS A 206 2.02 8.19 -14.44
CA HIS A 206 1.94 6.77 -14.03
C HIS A 206 0.77 6.52 -13.06
N ARG A 207 -0.20 7.42 -13.03
CA ARG A 207 -1.42 7.31 -12.20
C ARG A 207 -2.70 7.36 -13.01
N VAL A 208 -2.64 7.83 -14.26
CA VAL A 208 -3.79 7.99 -15.13
C VAL A 208 -3.75 6.93 -16.21
N VAL A 209 -4.85 6.20 -16.35
CA VAL A 209 -5.09 5.23 -17.41
C VAL A 209 -6.11 5.82 -18.36
N GLU A 210 -5.71 5.93 -19.62
CA GLU A 210 -6.55 6.47 -20.68
C GLU A 210 -7.21 5.37 -21.49
N HIS A 211 -8.53 5.44 -21.61
CA HIS A 211 -9.35 4.58 -22.44
C HIS A 211 -9.92 5.39 -23.59
N ARG A 212 -9.93 4.83 -24.80
CA ARG A 212 -10.44 5.50 -26.00
C ARG A 212 -11.55 4.73 -26.69
N GLY A 213 -12.65 5.42 -26.94
CA GLY A 213 -13.76 4.92 -27.74
C GLY A 213 -13.71 5.48 -29.15
N THR A 214 -13.79 4.62 -30.15
CA THR A 214 -13.88 5.03 -31.56
C THR A 214 -15.23 5.74 -31.83
N PRO A 215 -15.34 6.51 -32.92
CA PRO A 215 -16.59 7.22 -33.25
C PRO A 215 -17.83 6.32 -33.34
N GLU A 216 -17.66 5.06 -33.73
CA GLU A 216 -18.73 4.06 -33.86
C GLU A 216 -19.18 3.51 -32.50
N GLN A 217 -18.31 3.56 -31.49
CA GLN A 217 -18.56 3.02 -30.15
C GLN A 217 -19.32 3.99 -29.24
N ALA A 218 -19.63 5.23 -29.68
CA ALA A 218 -20.28 6.26 -28.87
C ALA A 218 -21.48 5.76 -28.06
N GLN A 219 -22.40 5.06 -28.73
CA GLN A 219 -23.65 4.59 -28.12
C GLN A 219 -23.43 3.41 -27.18
N ILE A 220 -22.56 2.48 -27.57
CA ILE A 220 -22.23 1.29 -26.78
C ILE A 220 -21.48 1.70 -25.51
N ALA A 221 -20.51 2.60 -25.62
CA ALA A 221 -19.76 3.15 -24.50
C ALA A 221 -20.66 3.96 -23.54
N ASP A 222 -21.52 4.84 -24.05
CA ASP A 222 -22.49 5.58 -23.22
C ASP A 222 -23.44 4.63 -22.47
N PHE A 223 -23.93 3.58 -23.15
CA PHE A 223 -24.78 2.58 -22.51
C PHE A 223 -24.03 1.80 -21.42
N ALA A 224 -22.83 1.32 -21.71
CA ALA A 224 -21.99 0.58 -20.76
C ALA A 224 -21.65 1.43 -19.53
N MET A 225 -21.22 2.67 -19.73
CA MET A 225 -20.90 3.61 -18.64
C MET A 225 -22.13 3.94 -17.80
N LYS A 226 -23.29 4.14 -18.41
CA LYS A 226 -24.54 4.41 -17.69
C LYS A 226 -24.96 3.21 -16.85
N ARG A 227 -24.83 2.01 -17.40
CA ARG A 227 -25.28 0.77 -16.75
C ARG A 227 -24.36 0.35 -15.60
N GLU A 228 -23.05 0.45 -15.79
CA GLU A 228 -22.08 -0.06 -14.82
C GLU A 228 -21.66 0.98 -13.78
N LEU A 229 -21.62 2.26 -14.18
CA LEU A 229 -21.06 3.34 -13.35
C LEU A 229 -22.04 4.48 -13.09
N GLY A 230 -23.22 4.48 -13.72
CA GLY A 230 -24.21 5.55 -13.57
C GLY A 230 -23.84 6.86 -14.25
N VAL A 231 -22.80 6.89 -15.10
CA VAL A 231 -22.28 8.10 -15.76
C VAL A 231 -22.56 8.07 -17.27
N ARG A 232 -22.64 9.23 -17.91
CA ARG A 232 -22.90 9.36 -19.35
C ARG A 232 -21.62 9.70 -20.10
N MET A 233 -21.43 9.12 -21.28
CA MET A 233 -20.30 9.44 -22.16
C MET A 233 -20.74 10.46 -23.22
N PRO A 234 -20.27 11.72 -23.16
CA PRO A 234 -20.55 12.68 -24.22
C PRO A 234 -19.82 12.30 -25.51
N ARG A 235 -20.52 12.42 -26.64
CA ARG A 235 -19.91 12.19 -27.96
C ARG A 235 -18.84 13.25 -28.23
N GLY A 236 -17.60 12.80 -28.38
CA GLY A 236 -16.46 13.68 -28.64
C GLY A 236 -15.93 14.38 -27.38
N GLY A 237 -16.38 13.95 -26.20
CA GLY A 237 -15.91 14.46 -24.91
C GLY A 237 -15.12 13.40 -24.13
N ALA A 238 -14.97 13.65 -22.84
CA ALA A 238 -14.24 12.79 -21.92
C ALA A 238 -14.90 12.72 -20.54
N VAL A 239 -14.64 11.65 -19.80
CA VAL A 239 -15.15 11.44 -18.43
C VAL A 239 -14.03 10.86 -17.59
N VAL A 240 -13.78 11.44 -16.42
CA VAL A 240 -12.93 10.83 -15.39
C VAL A 240 -13.82 9.87 -14.59
N LEU A 241 -13.50 8.58 -14.58
CA LEU A 241 -14.38 7.56 -14.01
C LEU A 241 -14.40 7.61 -12.46
N PRO A 242 -15.56 7.31 -11.84
CA PRO A 242 -15.66 7.17 -10.39
C PRO A 242 -14.81 6.01 -9.89
N THR A 243 -14.32 6.13 -8.66
CA THR A 243 -13.74 5.01 -7.90
C THR A 243 -14.83 4.34 -7.07
N ALA A 244 -14.86 3.00 -7.03
CA ALA A 244 -15.96 2.26 -6.41
C ALA A 244 -16.16 2.50 -4.89
N GLN A 245 -15.16 3.09 -4.21
CA GLN A 245 -15.17 3.35 -2.76
C GLN A 245 -14.95 4.85 -2.43
N GLY A 246 -15.14 5.74 -3.40
CA GLY A 246 -14.90 7.18 -3.25
C GLY A 246 -16.01 7.95 -2.52
N PRO A 247 -15.75 9.22 -2.13
CA PRO A 247 -16.79 10.16 -1.70
C PRO A 247 -17.85 10.37 -2.81
N GLU A 248 -18.94 11.08 -2.48
CA GLU A 248 -20.04 11.37 -3.43
C GLU A 248 -19.48 11.92 -4.76
N TYR A 249 -19.60 11.13 -5.81
CA TYR A 249 -19.04 11.43 -7.12
C TYR A 249 -20.00 12.32 -7.92
N ASP A 250 -19.53 13.50 -8.31
CA ASP A 250 -20.27 14.43 -9.15
C ASP A 250 -19.97 14.17 -10.65
N ALA A 251 -20.89 13.45 -11.30
CA ALA A 251 -20.76 13.10 -12.70
C ALA A 251 -20.70 14.30 -13.64
N GLU A 252 -21.37 15.42 -13.32
CA GLU A 252 -21.36 16.60 -14.19
C GLU A 252 -20.02 17.34 -14.09
N ARG A 253 -19.45 17.41 -12.87
CA ARG A 253 -18.15 18.04 -12.63
C ARG A 253 -17.00 17.33 -13.30
N PHE A 254 -17.03 15.99 -13.37
CA PHE A 254 -15.95 15.17 -13.94
C PHE A 254 -16.20 14.71 -15.39
N THR A 255 -17.17 15.35 -16.06
CA THR A 255 -17.46 15.14 -17.48
C THR A 255 -17.13 16.39 -18.30
N VAL A 256 -16.31 16.23 -19.34
CA VAL A 256 -16.00 17.26 -20.33
C VAL A 256 -16.78 16.97 -21.59
N ARG A 257 -17.62 17.92 -22.03
CA ARG A 257 -18.56 17.70 -23.14
C ARG A 257 -17.87 17.56 -24.50
N SER A 258 -16.77 18.27 -24.71
CA SER A 258 -16.02 18.27 -25.97
C SER A 258 -14.54 18.38 -25.68
N VAL A 259 -13.76 17.48 -26.27
CA VAL A 259 -12.30 17.45 -26.16
C VAL A 259 -11.72 17.42 -27.57
N PHE A 260 -10.80 18.34 -27.85
CA PHE A 260 -10.04 18.39 -29.09
C PHE A 260 -8.63 17.92 -28.80
N LEU A 261 -8.17 16.91 -29.54
CA LEU A 261 -6.82 16.35 -29.41
C LEU A 261 -6.05 16.66 -30.70
N ASP A 262 -6.09 17.91 -31.15
CA ASP A 262 -5.44 18.37 -32.38
C ASP A 262 -3.91 18.58 -32.21
N GLY A 263 -3.36 18.06 -31.10
CA GLY A 263 -1.99 18.28 -30.63
C GLY A 263 -1.85 19.46 -29.67
N SER A 264 -2.90 20.27 -29.47
CA SER A 264 -2.93 21.26 -28.39
C SER A 264 -3.20 20.60 -27.03
N GLU A 265 -2.84 21.31 -25.95
CA GLU A 265 -3.08 20.83 -24.60
C GLU A 265 -4.59 20.84 -24.28
N PRO A 266 -5.21 19.69 -23.92
CA PRO A 266 -6.64 19.62 -23.59
C PRO A 266 -6.89 20.14 -22.16
N ALA A 267 -6.72 21.45 -21.95
CA ALA A 267 -6.66 22.08 -20.63
C ALA A 267 -7.86 21.75 -19.72
N GLU A 268 -9.10 21.82 -20.23
CA GLU A 268 -10.30 21.51 -19.44
C GLU A 268 -10.26 20.07 -18.90
N LEU A 269 -9.86 19.10 -19.72
CA LEU A 269 -9.74 17.70 -19.30
C LEU A 269 -8.62 17.51 -18.27
N LEU A 270 -7.47 18.13 -18.49
CA LEU A 270 -6.35 18.04 -17.56
C LEU A 270 -6.70 18.66 -16.20
N ASP A 271 -7.44 19.76 -16.19
CA ASP A 271 -7.87 20.40 -14.96
C ASP A 271 -8.88 19.52 -14.20
N ARG A 272 -9.81 18.84 -14.88
CA ARG A 272 -10.68 17.83 -14.24
C ARG A 272 -9.90 16.65 -13.67
N ILE A 273 -8.86 16.18 -14.37
CA ILE A 273 -8.00 15.11 -13.87
C ILE A 273 -7.24 15.56 -12.62
N LYS A 274 -6.64 16.76 -12.63
CA LYS A 274 -5.93 17.32 -11.47
C LYS A 274 -6.87 17.50 -10.28
N GLU A 275 -8.04 18.07 -10.52
CA GLU A 275 -9.09 18.28 -9.52
C GLU A 275 -9.53 16.96 -8.89
N PHE A 276 -9.80 15.94 -9.71
CA PHE A 276 -10.18 14.61 -9.22
C PHE A 276 -9.03 13.92 -8.46
N ALA A 277 -7.80 14.06 -8.94
CA ALA A 277 -6.61 13.47 -8.30
C ALA A 277 -6.31 14.05 -6.91
N ALA A 278 -6.75 15.29 -6.64
CA ALA A 278 -6.60 15.98 -5.36
C ALA A 278 -7.69 15.62 -4.34
N LEU A 279 -8.75 14.91 -4.74
CA LEU A 279 -9.78 14.47 -3.81
C LEU A 279 -9.26 13.39 -2.84
N PRO A 280 -9.72 13.38 -1.58
CA PRO A 280 -9.47 12.27 -0.67
C PRO A 280 -9.97 10.96 -1.29
N ARG A 281 -9.07 9.97 -1.39
CA ARG A 281 -9.41 8.66 -1.95
C ARG A 281 -9.45 7.60 -0.86
N PRO A 282 -10.31 6.59 -1.00
CA PRO A 282 -10.21 5.38 -0.19
C PRO A 282 -8.83 4.76 -0.39
N LEU A 283 -8.27 4.20 0.68
CA LEU A 283 -7.03 3.45 0.66
C LEU A 283 -7.40 1.96 0.64
N PRO A 284 -7.26 1.25 -0.51
CA PRO A 284 -7.50 -0.19 -0.55
C PRO A 284 -6.57 -0.91 0.43
N ALA A 285 -7.04 -2.02 1.02
CA ALA A 285 -6.28 -2.76 2.03
C ALA A 285 -4.86 -3.16 1.57
N ASP A 286 -4.68 -3.48 0.28
CA ASP A 286 -3.38 -3.83 -0.28
C ASP A 286 -2.43 -2.62 -0.34
N ALA A 287 -2.97 -1.43 -0.62
CA ALA A 287 -2.22 -0.18 -0.61
C ALA A 287 -1.87 0.25 0.81
N GLU A 288 -2.79 0.05 1.77
CA GLU A 288 -2.55 0.27 3.19
C GLU A 288 -1.41 -0.62 3.71
N ARG A 289 -1.39 -1.91 3.33
CA ARG A 289 -0.27 -2.80 3.66
C ARG A 289 1.04 -2.33 3.04
N ALA A 290 1.03 -1.91 1.76
CA ALA A 290 2.23 -1.42 1.10
C ALA A 290 2.79 -0.14 1.77
N LEU A 291 1.92 0.79 2.17
CA LEU A 291 2.33 2.00 2.88
C LEU A 291 2.80 1.71 4.31
N THR A 292 2.13 0.79 5.01
CA THR A 292 2.57 0.31 6.33
C THR A 292 3.97 -0.29 6.25
N ARG A 293 4.23 -1.11 5.24
CA ARG A 293 5.55 -1.68 4.96
C ARG A 293 6.60 -0.62 4.66
N LEU A 294 6.29 0.38 3.84
CA LEU A 294 7.19 1.49 3.59
C LEU A 294 7.59 2.20 4.89
N ARG A 295 6.64 2.44 5.80
CA ARG A 295 6.87 3.18 7.05
C ARG A 295 7.60 2.38 8.13
N GLN A 296 7.28 1.10 8.27
CA GLN A 296 7.79 0.23 9.33
C GLN A 296 9.00 -0.60 8.89
N GLY A 297 9.10 -0.89 7.60
CA GLY A 297 10.14 -1.72 7.00
C GLY A 297 11.29 -0.93 6.37
N TRP A 298 11.31 0.40 6.43
CA TRP A 298 12.34 1.25 5.83
C TRP A 298 13.75 0.96 6.36
N HIS A 299 14.75 0.98 5.48
CA HIS A 299 16.16 0.75 5.82
C HIS A 299 17.06 1.97 5.56
N LEU A 300 16.71 2.82 4.59
CA LEU A 300 17.53 3.96 4.19
C LEU A 300 17.36 5.16 5.12
N LEU A 301 17.78 5.00 6.38
CA LEU A 301 17.80 6.07 7.38
C LEU A 301 19.05 6.93 7.19
N THR A 302 18.90 8.24 7.41
CA THR A 302 20.05 9.14 7.57
C THR A 302 20.72 8.94 8.92
N PRO A 303 21.99 9.33 9.10
CA PRO A 303 22.66 9.23 10.40
C PRO A 303 21.91 9.95 11.54
N ASP A 304 21.26 11.07 11.24
CA ASP A 304 20.45 11.81 12.21
C ASP A 304 19.17 11.04 12.59
N GLU A 305 18.51 10.42 11.61
CA GLU A 305 17.35 9.55 11.85
C GLU A 305 17.75 8.27 12.61
N GLU A 306 18.89 7.66 12.29
CA GLU A 306 19.45 6.52 13.02
C GLU A 306 19.75 6.88 14.47
N LEU A 307 20.35 8.06 14.71
CA LEU A 307 20.65 8.54 16.05
C LEU A 307 19.38 8.80 16.85
N ALA A 308 18.40 9.49 16.27
CA ALA A 308 17.11 9.76 16.91
C ALA A 308 16.38 8.45 17.25
N HIS A 309 16.43 7.47 16.34
CA HIS A 309 15.84 6.15 16.55
C HIS A 309 16.56 5.38 17.68
N ALA A 310 17.89 5.36 17.68
CA ALA A 310 18.69 4.73 18.74
C ALA A 310 18.40 5.35 20.11
N GLN A 311 18.31 6.68 20.20
CA GLN A 311 17.95 7.38 21.43
C GLN A 311 16.55 6.99 21.92
N ASN A 312 15.57 6.90 21.02
CA ASN A 312 14.22 6.45 21.34
C ASN A 312 14.24 5.00 21.88
N MET A 313 14.99 4.11 21.24
CA MET A 313 15.14 2.72 21.69
C MET A 313 15.79 2.61 23.08
N VAL A 314 16.82 3.40 23.36
CA VAL A 314 17.44 3.45 24.70
C VAL A 314 16.43 3.88 25.75
N THR A 315 15.63 4.92 25.48
CA THR A 315 14.57 5.38 26.39
C THR A 315 13.55 4.28 26.64
N LYS A 316 13.04 3.63 25.60
CA LYS A 316 12.09 2.51 25.73
C LYS A 316 12.64 1.35 26.56
N TYR A 317 13.90 0.99 26.37
CA TYR A 317 14.52 -0.08 27.17
C TYR A 317 14.76 0.34 28.61
N ALA A 318 15.11 1.60 28.86
CA ALA A 318 15.23 2.12 30.22
C ALA A 318 13.88 2.06 30.96
N GLU A 319 12.80 2.48 30.30
CA GLU A 319 11.43 2.39 30.84
C GLU A 319 11.01 0.94 31.10
N ALA A 320 11.30 0.03 30.18
CA ALA A 320 11.01 -1.40 30.35
C ALA A 320 11.78 -2.00 31.54
N LEU A 321 13.05 -1.62 31.73
CA LEU A 321 13.86 -2.08 32.85
C LEU A 321 13.35 -1.55 34.20
N ASP A 322 12.93 -0.29 34.25
CA ASP A 322 12.30 0.30 35.43
C ASP A 322 10.98 -0.43 35.78
N ALA A 323 10.14 -0.70 34.78
CA ALA A 323 8.90 -1.46 34.96
C ALA A 323 9.15 -2.89 35.48
N MET A 324 10.16 -3.59 34.95
CA MET A 324 10.57 -4.91 35.44
C MET A 324 11.09 -4.86 36.87
N THR A 325 11.84 -3.80 37.22
CA THR A 325 12.36 -3.59 38.57
C THR A 325 11.22 -3.38 39.56
N LYS A 326 10.25 -2.52 39.24
CA LYS A 326 9.04 -2.30 40.04
C LYS A 326 8.22 -3.59 40.20
N SER A 327 8.05 -4.36 39.13
CA SER A 327 7.34 -5.64 39.20
C SER A 327 8.04 -6.63 40.12
N ARG A 328 9.38 -6.73 40.04
CA ARG A 328 10.17 -7.57 40.96
C ARG A 328 10.00 -7.15 42.41
N ASP A 329 10.00 -5.84 42.69
CA ASP A 329 9.87 -5.33 44.05
C ASP A 329 8.48 -5.63 44.62
N LEU A 330 7.42 -5.47 43.82
CA LEU A 330 6.06 -5.92 44.19
C LEU A 330 5.97 -7.42 44.48
N TYR A 331 6.65 -8.26 43.67
CA TYR A 331 6.71 -9.70 43.93
C TYR A 331 7.44 -10.03 45.24
N ARG A 332 8.50 -9.29 45.57
CA ARG A 332 9.23 -9.45 46.83
C ARG A 332 8.35 -9.08 48.02
N GLU A 333 7.71 -7.92 47.97
CA GLU A 333 6.79 -7.45 49.02
C GLU A 333 5.64 -8.45 49.24
N ALA A 334 5.07 -8.98 48.17
CA ALA A 334 4.01 -9.99 48.25
C ALA A 334 4.50 -11.30 48.89
N ALA A 335 5.72 -11.74 48.56
CA ALA A 335 6.32 -12.94 49.15
C ALA A 335 6.64 -12.76 50.64
N GLU A 336 7.16 -11.58 51.02
CA GLU A 336 7.40 -11.23 52.42
C GLU A 336 6.10 -11.16 53.23
N ALA A 337 5.05 -10.55 52.68
CA ALA A 337 3.74 -10.51 53.31
C ALA A 337 3.11 -11.91 53.48
N ALA A 338 3.25 -12.78 52.48
CA ALA A 338 2.78 -14.17 52.57
C ALA A 338 3.53 -14.97 53.65
N ASN A 339 4.86 -14.80 53.74
CA ASN A 339 5.67 -15.43 54.78
C ASN A 339 5.31 -14.91 56.17
N ALA A 340 5.05 -13.60 56.31
CA ALA A 340 4.58 -13.02 57.57
C ALA A 340 3.24 -13.62 58.00
N ALA A 341 2.26 -13.73 57.08
CA ALA A 341 0.97 -14.35 57.36
C ALA A 341 1.10 -15.84 57.76
N LEU A 342 1.99 -16.60 57.10
CA LEU A 342 2.27 -17.99 57.48
C LEU A 342 2.92 -18.09 58.87
N ALA A 343 3.83 -17.16 59.20
CA ALA A 343 4.47 -17.11 60.51
C ALA A 343 3.47 -16.76 61.62
N GLU A 344 2.49 -15.89 61.37
CA GLU A 344 1.42 -15.59 62.33
C GLU A 344 0.51 -16.81 62.58
N VAL A 345 0.15 -17.55 61.53
CA VAL A 345 -0.66 -18.78 61.66
C VAL A 345 0.11 -19.89 62.40
N THR A 346 1.42 -20.00 62.19
CA THR A 346 2.26 -21.04 62.82
C THR A 346 2.74 -20.63 64.22
N GLY A 347 2.94 -19.33 64.46
CA GLY A 347 3.37 -18.76 65.74
C GLY A 347 2.22 -18.60 66.75
N GLY A 348 0.96 -18.67 66.28
CA GLY A 348 -0.23 -18.68 67.13
C GLY A 348 -0.55 -20.05 67.75
N ASP A 349 0.13 -21.13 67.37
CA ASP A 349 -0.22 -22.48 67.83
C ASP A 349 1.00 -23.23 68.38
N ALA A 350 1.39 -22.83 69.60
CA ALA A 350 2.23 -23.61 70.48
C ALA A 350 1.52 -23.90 71.80
N ALA A 351 0.38 -24.60 71.76
CA ALA A 351 -0.01 -25.53 72.84
C ALA A 351 -1.12 -26.52 72.43
N ALA A 352 -0.70 -27.79 72.32
CA ALA A 352 -1.45 -29.05 72.55
C ALA A 352 -2.33 -29.64 71.43
N GLN A 353 -1.82 -30.73 70.84
CA GLN A 353 -2.59 -31.85 70.26
C GLN A 353 -2.96 -32.89 71.36
N PRO A 354 -3.87 -33.88 71.15
CA PRO A 354 -4.67 -34.19 69.95
C PRO A 354 -6.16 -34.54 70.20
N ALA A 355 -7.01 -34.48 69.17
CA ALA A 355 -8.16 -35.39 69.00
C ALA A 355 -8.66 -35.41 67.53
N ALA A 356 -8.80 -36.62 66.97
CA ALA A 356 -9.53 -36.88 65.71
C ALA A 356 -11.04 -36.65 65.92
N PRO A 357 -11.86 -36.26 64.91
CA PRO A 357 -12.32 -37.22 63.89
C PRO A 357 -12.73 -36.62 62.52
N GLY A 358 -13.05 -37.51 61.56
CA GLY A 358 -14.30 -37.37 60.79
C GLY A 358 -14.29 -36.62 59.45
N SER A 359 -14.61 -37.36 58.39
CA SER A 359 -14.84 -36.95 57.00
C SER A 359 -15.74 -35.73 56.76
N ALA A 360 -15.32 -34.82 55.88
CA ALA A 360 -16.21 -34.13 54.93
C ALA A 360 -15.42 -33.57 53.73
N LYS A 361 -15.98 -33.79 52.53
CA LYS A 361 -15.48 -33.34 51.22
C LYS A 361 -15.35 -31.81 51.13
N ALA A 362 -14.19 -31.33 50.67
CA ALA A 362 -13.96 -30.10 49.90
C ALA A 362 -12.53 -30.23 49.35
N GLY A 363 -12.16 -29.93 48.12
CA GLY A 363 -12.72 -28.98 47.16
C GLY A 363 -11.51 -28.31 46.51
N GLY A 364 -11.34 -28.51 45.20
CA GLY A 364 -10.47 -27.79 44.27
C GLY A 364 -9.14 -27.21 44.77
N SER A 365 -8.03 -27.87 44.44
CA SER A 365 -6.67 -27.34 44.61
C SER A 365 -6.48 -26.02 43.84
N PRO A 366 -5.95 -24.94 44.46
CA PRO A 366 -5.84 -23.60 43.87
C PRO A 366 -4.66 -23.44 42.89
N LEU A 367 -4.04 -24.55 42.45
CA LEU A 367 -2.94 -24.55 41.48
C LEU A 367 -3.41 -24.64 40.01
N GLY A 368 -4.72 -24.85 39.78
CA GLY A 368 -5.30 -24.93 38.42
C GLY A 368 -5.72 -23.60 37.79
N ALA A 369 -5.76 -22.51 38.57
CA ALA A 369 -6.19 -21.19 38.08
C ALA A 369 -5.06 -20.40 37.40
N LEU A 370 -3.80 -20.61 37.82
CA LEU A 370 -2.64 -19.90 37.25
C LEU A 370 -2.14 -20.49 35.93
N THR A 371 -2.41 -21.77 35.65
CA THR A 371 -2.07 -22.41 34.35
C THR A 371 -3.03 -22.00 33.22
N LYS A 372 -4.22 -21.47 33.52
CA LYS A 372 -5.16 -20.95 32.51
C LYS A 372 -4.83 -19.53 32.03
N ALA A 373 -4.11 -18.74 32.81
CA ALA A 373 -3.71 -17.38 32.42
C ALA A 373 -2.43 -17.35 31.56
N PHE A 374 -1.51 -18.31 31.77
CA PHE A 374 -0.25 -18.39 31.01
C PHE A 374 -0.26 -19.39 29.83
N GLY A 375 -1.33 -20.17 29.66
CA GLY A 375 -1.48 -21.12 28.54
C GLY A 375 -1.89 -20.50 27.19
N ARG A 376 -2.07 -19.17 27.10
CA ARG A 376 -2.54 -18.50 25.88
C ARG A 376 -1.42 -17.89 25.02
N PHE A 377 -0.16 -18.12 25.36
CA PHE A 377 1.03 -17.66 24.62
C PHE A 377 1.95 -18.82 24.20
N ARG A 378 1.39 -19.87 23.57
CA ARG A 378 2.21 -20.88 22.89
C ARG A 378 1.50 -21.43 21.63
N GLU A 379 2.13 -21.13 20.49
CA GLU A 379 2.05 -21.74 19.14
C GLU A 379 0.68 -22.12 18.55
N PRO A 380 0.31 -21.60 17.36
CA PRO A 380 -0.40 -22.40 16.37
C PRO A 380 0.63 -23.28 15.62
N LYS A 381 0.43 -24.60 15.66
CA LYS A 381 1.12 -25.55 14.77
C LYS A 381 0.15 -26.08 13.72
N LYS A 382 0.67 -26.04 12.48
CA LYS A 382 0.25 -26.67 11.22
C LYS A 382 -0.78 -25.93 10.39
#